data_AF-A0AAD7CLU4-F1
#
_entry.id   AF-A0AAD7CLU4-F1
#
_cell.length_a   1.000
_cell.length_b   1.000
_cell.length_c   1.000
_cell.angle_alpha   90.00
_cell.angle_beta   90.00
_cell.angle_gamma   90.00
#
_symmetry.space_group_name_H-M   'P 1'
#
loop_
_entity.id
_entity.type
_entity.pdbx_description
1 polymer ?
#
loop_
_entity_poly.entity_id
_entity_poly.type
_entity_poly.pdbx_seq_one_letter_code
_entity_poly.pdbx_strand_id
1 'polypeptide(L)'
;ALHDSGNRVPDPACHPGTRKAALEQLRSWSVENGPTSPILWFNGSAGMRKSAIAQMFAGQSRALGRLGASFFFKRGDPKRGSWHGLFPTIAYQLAT
;
A
#
# COMPACT_ATOMS: atom_id res chain seq x y z
N ALA A 1 4.70 10.88 0.77
CA ALA A 1 5.14 10.18 -0.45
C ALA A 1 5.44 8.72 -0.13
N LEU A 2 6.11 8.43 0.98
CA LEU A 2 6.31 7.07 1.50
C LEU A 2 5.11 6.55 2.31
N HIS A 3 5.08 5.23 2.55
CA HIS A 3 4.17 4.57 3.51
C HIS A 3 4.28 5.15 4.93
N ASP A 4 5.39 5.81 5.27
CA ASP A 4 5.62 6.41 6.60
C ASP A 4 5.24 7.91 6.68
N SER A 5 4.33 8.40 5.84
CA SER A 5 3.80 9.76 6.04
C SER A 5 2.94 9.82 7.31
N GLY A 6 3.45 10.44 8.37
CA GLY A 6 2.97 10.38 9.76
C GLY A 6 1.57 10.92 10.08
N ASN A 7 0.51 10.32 9.54
CA ASN A 7 -0.84 10.42 10.10
C ASN A 7 -1.31 9.02 10.53
N ARG A 8 -0.74 8.51 11.62
CA ARG A 8 -1.21 7.27 12.27
C ARG A 8 -2.36 7.63 13.21
N VAL A 9 -3.58 7.66 12.69
CA VAL A 9 -4.77 7.66 13.55
C VAL A 9 -4.95 6.24 14.09
N PRO A 10 -4.87 6.00 15.42
CA PRO A 10 -5.20 4.71 15.99
C PRO A 10 -6.70 4.51 15.74
N ASP A 11 -7.02 3.47 15.00
CA ASP A 11 -8.37 3.30 14.46
C ASP A 11 -9.20 2.39 15.36
N PRO A 12 -10.51 2.67 15.51
CA PRO A 12 -11.39 1.86 16.34
C PRO A 12 -11.44 0.45 15.76
N ALA A 13 -11.13 -0.53 16.60
CA ALA A 13 -11.13 -1.96 16.36
C ALA A 13 -11.94 -2.44 15.12
N CYS A 14 -11.27 -2.58 13.98
CA CYS A 14 -11.71 -3.56 12.97
C CYS A 14 -11.80 -4.93 13.66
N HIS A 15 -12.83 -5.72 13.34
CA HIS A 15 -12.95 -7.09 13.84
C HIS A 15 -11.60 -7.84 13.68
N PRO A 16 -11.09 -8.51 14.73
CA PRO A 16 -9.71 -9.01 14.80
C PRO A 16 -9.23 -9.97 13.69
N GLY A 17 -10.10 -10.42 12.77
CA GLY A 17 -9.77 -11.37 11.70
C GLY A 17 -9.71 -10.79 10.28
N THR A 18 -10.54 -9.80 9.95
CA THR A 18 -10.77 -9.41 8.55
C THR A 18 -9.56 -8.73 7.91
N ARG A 19 -8.82 -7.95 8.70
CA ARG A 19 -7.57 -7.30 8.26
C ARG A 19 -6.44 -8.31 8.01
N LYS A 20 -6.37 -9.37 8.82
CA LYS A 20 -5.35 -10.42 8.64
C LYS A 20 -5.60 -11.21 7.36
N ALA A 21 -6.86 -11.61 7.11
CA ALA A 21 -7.23 -12.30 5.88
C ALA A 21 -6.91 -11.48 4.61
N ALA A 22 -7.23 -10.18 4.63
CA ALA A 22 -6.90 -9.28 3.52
C ALA A 22 -5.38 -9.15 3.29
N LEU A 23 -4.58 -8.99 4.36
CA LEU A 23 -3.12 -8.93 4.24
C LEU A 23 -2.54 -10.24 3.73
N GLU A 24 -3.09 -11.38 4.15
CA GLU A 24 -2.66 -12.69 3.68
C GLU A 24 -2.95 -12.86 2.18
N GLN A 25 -4.11 -12.42 1.70
CA GLN A 25 -4.43 -12.43 0.27
C GLN A 25 -3.44 -11.58 -0.55
N LEU A 26 -3.08 -10.38 -0.06
CA LEU A 26 -2.07 -9.53 -0.70
C LEU A 26 -0.69 -10.21 -0.71
N ARG A 27 -0.35 -10.92 0.36
CA ARG A 27 0.91 -11.65 0.49
C ARG A 27 0.99 -12.82 -0.48
N SER A 28 -0.03 -13.68 -0.51
CA SER A 28 -0.14 -14.79 -1.47
C SER A 28 -0.07 -14.28 -2.90
N TRP A 29 -0.81 -13.22 -3.25
CA TRP A 29 -0.69 -12.60 -4.57
C TRP A 29 0.75 -12.21 -4.90
N SER A 30 1.43 -11.51 -3.98
CA SER A 30 2.79 -11.01 -4.22
C SER A 30 3.85 -12.11 -4.33
N VAL A 31 3.62 -13.30 -3.76
CA VAL A 31 4.59 -14.41 -3.77
C VAL A 31 4.27 -15.41 -4.89
N GLU A 32 3.00 -15.79 -5.02
CA GLU A 32 2.57 -16.91 -5.87
C GLU A 32 2.31 -16.48 -7.31
N ASN A 33 1.88 -15.24 -7.53
CA ASN A 33 1.41 -14.79 -8.85
C ASN A 33 2.43 -13.94 -9.62
N GLY A 34 3.65 -13.79 -9.10
CA GLY A 34 4.86 -13.26 -9.73
C GLY A 34 4.67 -12.38 -10.99
N PRO A 35 5.45 -12.60 -12.08
CA PRO A 35 5.37 -11.78 -13.30
C PRO A 35 4.09 -12.03 -14.13
N THR A 36 3.29 -13.04 -13.80
CA THR A 36 2.07 -13.38 -14.54
C THR A 36 0.87 -12.52 -14.17
N SER A 37 0.87 -11.87 -12.99
CA SER A 37 -0.18 -10.92 -12.58
C SER A 37 0.42 -9.68 -11.89
N PRO A 38 1.04 -8.75 -12.65
CA PRO A 38 1.77 -7.61 -12.09
C PRO A 38 0.87 -6.54 -11.43
N ILE A 39 -0.46 -6.63 -11.62
CA ILE A 39 -1.43 -5.68 -11.09
C ILE A 39 -2.50 -6.45 -10.30
N LEU A 40 -2.72 -6.04 -9.05
CA LEU A 40 -3.84 -6.52 -8.24
C LEU A 40 -4.88 -5.42 -8.04
N TRP A 41 -6.13 -5.77 -8.34
CA TRP A 41 -7.27 -4.93 -8.01
C TRP A 41 -7.86 -5.33 -6.65
N PHE A 42 -7.53 -4.56 -5.60
CA PHE A 42 -8.05 -4.79 -4.25
C PHE A 42 -9.28 -3.90 -3.98
N ASN A 43 -10.48 -4.49 -4.04
CA ASN A 43 -11.74 -3.81 -3.77
C ASN A 43 -12.44 -4.35 -2.51
N GLY A 44 -13.52 -3.67 -2.10
CA GLY A 44 -14.30 -4.01 -0.93
C GLY A 44 -15.31 -2.92 -0.61
N SER A 45 -16.16 -3.15 0.38
CA SER A 45 -17.17 -2.19 0.82
C SER A 45 -16.57 -0.83 1.22
N ALA A 46 -17.38 0.22 1.14
CA ALA A 46 -17.04 1.53 1.70
C ALA A 46 -16.80 1.37 3.22
N GLY A 47 -15.85 2.12 3.77
CA GLY A 47 -15.50 2.03 5.20
C GLY A 47 -14.51 0.92 5.58
N MET A 48 -14.19 -0.03 4.70
CA MET A 48 -13.22 -1.12 4.97
C MET A 48 -11.75 -0.68 5.06
N ARG A 49 -11.48 0.64 5.05
CA ARG A 49 -10.14 1.25 5.13
C ARG A 49 -9.10 0.59 4.23
N LYS A 50 -9.48 0.30 2.98
CA LYS A 50 -8.64 -0.36 1.97
C LYS A 50 -7.25 0.28 1.83
N SER A 51 -7.17 1.62 1.84
CA SER A 51 -5.91 2.36 1.81
C SER A 51 -5.01 2.07 3.01
N ALA A 52 -5.58 1.89 4.21
CA ALA A 52 -4.82 1.52 5.40
C ALA A 52 -4.26 0.09 5.29
N ILE A 53 -5.02 -0.84 4.71
CA ILE A 53 -4.54 -2.21 4.46
C ILE A 53 -3.38 -2.18 3.46
N ALA A 54 -3.49 -1.43 2.35
CA ALA A 54 -2.41 -1.28 1.37
C ALA A 54 -1.15 -0.65 1.99
N GLN A 55 -1.30 0.34 2.86
CA GLN A 55 -0.18 0.95 3.60
C GLN A 55 0.49 -0.04 4.57
N MET A 56 -0.31 -0.83 5.30
CA MET A 56 0.21 -1.88 6.17
C MET A 56 0.96 -2.95 5.38
N PHE A 57 0.40 -3.39 4.25
CA PHE A 57 1.04 -4.36 3.37
C PHE A 57 2.38 -3.84 2.82
N ALA A 58 2.44 -2.56 2.39
CA ALA A 58 3.70 -1.94 1.99
C ALA A 58 4.71 -1.89 3.14
N GLY A 59 4.27 -1.55 4.36
CA GLY A 59 5.12 -1.57 5.55
C GLY A 59 5.71 -2.96 5.84
N GLN A 60 4.88 -4.00 5.78
CA GLN A 60 5.32 -5.40 5.96
C GLN A 60 6.27 -5.84 4.84
N SER A 61 5.97 -5.49 3.59
CA SER A 61 6.81 -5.82 2.43
C SER A 61 8.17 -5.14 2.52
N ARG A 62 8.23 -3.90 3.01
CA ARG A 62 9.49 -3.20 3.29
C ARG A 62 10.28 -3.90 4.39
N ALA A 63 9.65 -4.27 5.49
CA ALA A 63 10.30 -4.98 6.59
C ALA A 63 10.89 -6.34 6.13
N LEU A 64 10.28 -6.97 5.13
CA LEU A 64 10.77 -8.20 4.51
C LEU A 64 11.78 -7.98 3.37
N GLY A 65 12.15 -6.73 3.05
CA GLY A 65 13.07 -6.42 1.94
C GLY A 65 12.49 -6.69 0.55
N ARG A 66 11.17 -6.79 0.42
CA ARG A 66 10.47 -7.13 -0.83
C ARG A 66 9.82 -5.93 -1.54
N LEU A 67 9.86 -4.75 -0.92
CA LEU A 67 9.30 -3.52 -1.51
C LEU A 67 10.42 -2.66 -2.11
N GLY A 68 10.48 -2.58 -3.44
CA GLY A 68 11.44 -1.69 -4.13
C GLY A 68 11.04 -0.22 -4.04
N ALA A 69 9.77 0.11 -4.28
CA ALA A 69 9.28 1.48 -4.16
C ALA A 69 7.77 1.51 -3.88
N SER A 70 7.26 2.63 -3.40
CA SER A 70 5.83 2.84 -3.14
C SER A 70 5.37 4.26 -3.39
N PHE A 71 4.13 4.42 -3.84
CA PHE A 71 3.46 5.71 -3.97
C PHE A 71 1.99 5.57 -3.59
N PHE A 72 1.50 6.49 -2.75
CA PHE A 72 0.10 6.52 -2.31
C PHE A 72 -0.56 7.83 -2.73
N PHE A 73 -1.57 7.75 -3.60
CA PHE A 73 -2.38 8.89 -3.96
C PHE A 73 -3.18 9.41 -2.77
N LYS A 74 -3.25 10.73 -2.62
CA LYS A 74 -4.06 11.40 -1.61
C LYS A 74 -4.77 12.58 -2.25
N ARG A 75 -6.10 12.52 -2.33
CA ARG A 75 -6.92 13.62 -2.87
C ARG A 75 -6.72 14.89 -2.03
N GLY A 76 -6.58 16.03 -2.70
CA GLY A 76 -6.35 17.33 -2.06
C GLY A 76 -4.91 17.58 -1.60
N ASP A 77 -4.01 16.61 -1.74
CA ASP A 77 -2.58 16.83 -1.49
C ASP A 77 -1.90 17.33 -2.78
N PRO A 78 -1.26 18.51 -2.80
CA PRO A 78 -0.69 19.07 -4.03
C PRO A 78 0.46 18.23 -4.61
N LYS A 79 1.12 17.40 -3.79
CA LYS A 79 2.22 16.53 -4.21
C LYS A 79 1.78 15.10 -4.52
N ARG A 80 0.68 14.64 -3.92
CA ARG A 80 0.17 13.25 -4.03
C ARG A 80 -1.20 13.11 -4.68
N GLY A 81 -1.82 14.22 -5.04
CA GLY A 81 -3.14 14.25 -5.68
C GLY A 81 -3.08 14.16 -7.21
N SER A 82 -1.89 14.28 -7.79
CA SER A 82 -1.64 14.22 -9.24
C SER A 82 -0.57 13.19 -9.58
N TRP A 83 -0.64 12.66 -10.81
CA TRP A 83 0.31 11.71 -11.37
C TRP A 83 1.72 12.28 -11.54
N HIS A 84 1.90 13.61 -11.57
CA HIS A 84 3.21 14.24 -11.70
C HIS A 84 4.21 13.79 -10.63
N GLY A 85 3.74 13.46 -9.43
CA GLY A 85 4.59 12.99 -8.34
C GLY A 85 4.94 11.50 -8.41
N LEU A 86 4.22 10.69 -9.20
CA LEU A 86 4.34 9.24 -9.17
C LEU A 86 5.72 8.77 -9.66
N PHE A 87 6.03 9.00 -10.93
CA PHE A 87 7.26 8.49 -11.54
C PHE A 87 8.54 9.07 -10.91
N PRO A 88 8.64 10.38 -10.62
CA PRO A 88 9.83 10.93 -9.96
C PRO A 88 10.05 10.33 -8.57
N THR A 89 8.97 10.10 -7.80
CA THR A 89 9.06 9.49 -6.46
C THR A 89 9.51 8.04 -6.52
N ILE A 90 9.03 7.27 -7.49
CA ILE A 90 9.44 5.87 -7.68
C ILE A 90 10.90 5.80 -8.15
N ALA A 91 11.28 6.61 -9.13
CA ALA A 91 12.65 6.65 -9.64
C ALA A 91 13.66 7.01 -8.52
N TYR A 92 13.33 8.02 -7.71
CA TYR A 92 14.15 8.39 -6.55
C TYR A 92 14.30 7.23 -5.57
N GLN A 93 13.20 6.53 -5.21
CA GLN A 93 13.24 5.40 -4.28
C GLN A 93 14.04 4.20 -4.79
N LEU A 94 14.10 3.98 -6.11
CA LEU A 94 14.85 2.87 -6.71
C LEU A 94 16.33 3.17 -6.90
N ALA A 95 16.70 4.46 -6.99
CA ALA A 95 18.08 4.90 -7.15
C ALA A 95 18.85 4.99 -5.81
N THR A 96 18.13 4.94 -4.69
CA THR A 96 18.65 5.04 -3.32
C THR A 96 18.52 3.73 -2.58
#